data_AF-A0A959LB98-F1
#
_entry.id   AF-A0A959LB98-F1
#
_cell.length_a   1.000
_cell.length_b   1.000
_cell.length_c   1.000
_cell.angle_alpha   90.00
_cell.angle_beta   90.00
_cell.angle_gamma   90.00
#
_symmetry.space_group_name_H-M   'P 1'
#
loop_
_entity.id
_entity.type
_entity.pdbx_description
1 polymer ?
#
loop_
_entity_poly.entity_id
_entity_poly.type
_entity_poly.pdbx_seq_one_letter_code
_entity_poly.pdbx_strand_id
1 'polypeptide(L)'
;MYKIKYLLVFFAFTSIAMVSCNNDDDDKTYDLSINFTANYAGQDLVLLQDYEYPSGGIVKFQKVSFYLDKLDVANQSFSDNIIQYIDFKRTDVNADVEKFSVNIDNIKENTYSGIDFLIGVNPTDNAKKPYEFTVDNPLSYASEYWDAWNSYVFAKLEGYYTTPSGTTHQFAYHIGGDQALITMNMSQSFELNKNQTLDISLDVEKVFEGETIFDIESKKTVHNEGELPYMMQLVGNMKNAFSIN
;
A
#
# COMPACT_ATOMS: atom_id res chain seq x y z
N MET A 1 -76.76 27.84 54.05
CA MET A 1 -76.58 26.45 53.54
C MET A 1 -77.03 26.39 52.08
N TYR A 2 -76.14 26.56 51.10
CA TYR A 2 -76.34 26.08 49.73
C TYR A 2 -74.97 25.73 49.14
N LYS A 3 -74.94 24.58 48.46
CA LYS A 3 -73.79 23.70 48.22
C LYS A 3 -72.88 24.24 47.11
N ILE A 4 -71.57 24.33 47.40
CA ILE A 4 -70.51 24.55 46.40
C ILE A 4 -70.40 23.27 45.56
N LYS A 5 -70.71 23.34 44.27
CA LYS A 5 -70.47 22.27 43.29
C LYS A 5 -69.02 22.36 42.83
N TYR A 6 -68.17 21.47 43.33
CA TYR A 6 -66.83 21.27 42.79
C TYR A 6 -66.95 20.57 41.43
N LEU A 7 -66.65 21.29 40.36
CA LEU A 7 -66.46 20.72 39.03
C LEU A 7 -65.04 20.14 38.99
N LEU A 8 -64.94 18.81 39.18
CA LEU A 8 -63.72 18.04 38.96
C LEU A 8 -63.35 18.09 37.47
N VAL A 9 -62.42 18.97 37.12
CA VAL A 9 -61.74 18.93 35.81
C VAL A 9 -60.73 17.79 35.90
N PHE A 10 -61.12 16.63 35.37
CA PHE A 10 -60.22 15.50 35.18
C PHE A 10 -59.32 15.83 33.99
N PHE A 11 -58.19 16.48 34.24
CA PHE A 11 -57.16 16.70 33.24
C PHE A 11 -56.51 15.34 32.98
N ALA A 12 -56.97 14.66 31.92
CA ALA A 12 -56.34 13.44 31.43
C ALA A 12 -54.93 13.82 30.95
N PHE A 13 -53.95 13.60 31.82
CA PHE A 13 -52.54 13.69 31.49
C PHE A 13 -52.23 12.49 30.59
N THR A 14 -52.50 12.64 29.29
CA THR A 14 -52.05 11.67 28.28
C THR A 14 -50.55 11.83 28.18
N SER A 15 -49.82 11.04 28.97
CA SER A 15 -48.40 10.81 28.81
C SER A 15 -48.19 10.23 27.42
N ILE A 16 -47.83 11.11 26.48
CA ILE A 16 -47.21 10.73 25.22
C ILE A 16 -45.89 10.08 25.63
N ALA A 17 -45.89 8.76 25.72
CA ALA A 17 -44.66 7.99 25.74
C ALA A 17 -43.96 8.28 24.42
N MET A 18 -42.99 9.19 24.45
CA MET A 18 -41.97 9.30 23.43
C MET A 18 -41.20 7.98 23.48
N VAL A 19 -41.70 6.98 22.75
CA VAL A 19 -40.90 5.83 22.36
C VAL A 19 -39.85 6.39 21.41
N SER A 20 -38.73 6.81 21.99
CA SER A 20 -37.48 6.91 21.26
C SER A 20 -37.19 5.48 20.82
N CYS A 21 -37.54 5.13 19.59
CA CYS A 21 -36.92 4.01 18.92
C CYS A 21 -35.43 4.36 18.81
N ASN A 22 -34.65 3.98 19.83
CA ASN A 22 -33.28 3.57 19.60
C ASN A 22 -33.40 2.30 18.75
N ASN A 23 -33.47 2.46 17.44
CA ASN A 23 -32.94 1.43 16.58
C ASN A 23 -31.43 1.59 16.70
N ASP A 24 -30.87 1.00 17.75
CA ASP A 24 -29.46 0.66 17.82
C ASP A 24 -29.27 -0.44 16.77
N ASP A 25 -29.31 -0.06 15.50
CA ASP A 25 -28.73 -0.86 14.43
C ASP A 25 -27.22 -0.78 14.70
N ASP A 26 -26.70 -1.74 15.47
CA ASP A 26 -25.27 -1.96 15.55
C ASP A 26 -24.78 -2.17 14.12
N ASP A 27 -24.19 -1.12 13.52
CA ASP A 27 -23.56 -1.19 12.20
C ASP A 27 -22.60 -2.39 12.25
N LYS A 28 -22.90 -3.45 11.49
CA LYS A 28 -22.03 -4.62 11.46
C LYS A 28 -20.67 -4.19 10.93
N THR A 29 -19.62 -4.69 11.57
CA THR A 29 -18.24 -4.45 11.14
C THR A 29 -17.53 -5.76 10.82
N TYR A 30 -16.58 -5.68 9.90
CA TYR A 30 -15.78 -6.80 9.43
C TYR A 30 -14.33 -6.37 9.22
N ASP A 31 -13.42 -7.35 9.26
CA ASP A 31 -12.00 -7.12 9.04
C ASP A 31 -11.64 -7.40 7.57
N LEU A 32 -10.78 -6.54 7.03
CA LEU A 32 -10.21 -6.71 5.70
C LEU A 32 -8.72 -6.97 5.81
N SER A 33 -8.27 -8.12 5.31
CA SER A 33 -6.84 -8.42 5.16
C SER A 33 -6.41 -8.17 3.72
N ILE A 34 -5.38 -7.37 3.52
CA ILE A 34 -4.81 -7.10 2.19
C ILE A 34 -3.45 -7.77 2.11
N ASN A 35 -3.32 -8.76 1.23
CA ASN A 35 -2.05 -9.44 1.01
C ASN A 35 -1.34 -8.81 -0.18
N PHE A 36 -0.12 -8.33 0.06
CA PHE A 36 0.79 -7.93 -1.00
C PHE A 36 1.68 -9.11 -1.40
N THR A 37 1.71 -9.38 -2.70
CA THR A 37 2.55 -10.40 -3.34
C THR A 37 3.41 -9.76 -4.43
N ALA A 38 4.43 -10.47 -4.89
CA ALA A 38 5.19 -10.06 -6.07
C ALA A 38 5.30 -11.20 -7.08
N ASN A 39 5.25 -10.82 -8.35
CA ASN A 39 5.43 -11.69 -9.49
C ASN A 39 6.38 -11.01 -10.51
N TYR A 40 6.84 -11.78 -11.49
CA TYR A 40 7.56 -11.29 -12.67
C TYR A 40 6.90 -11.94 -13.88
N ALA A 41 6.32 -11.14 -14.78
CA ALA A 41 5.60 -11.64 -15.95
C ALA A 41 4.48 -12.65 -15.57
N GLY A 42 3.81 -12.44 -14.43
CA GLY A 42 2.75 -13.30 -13.92
C GLY A 42 3.21 -14.61 -13.25
N GLN A 43 4.52 -14.89 -13.16
CA GLN A 43 5.07 -15.98 -12.36
C GLN A 43 5.52 -15.45 -11.00
N ASP A 44 5.33 -16.18 -9.90
CA ASP A 44 5.75 -15.68 -8.60
C ASP A 44 7.22 -15.24 -8.58
N LEU A 45 7.48 -14.13 -7.88
CA LEU A 45 8.83 -13.65 -7.73
C LEU A 45 9.62 -14.57 -6.79
N VAL A 46 10.80 -14.97 -7.25
CA VAL A 46 11.81 -15.72 -6.52
C VAL A 46 13.13 -14.98 -6.73
N LEU A 47 13.67 -14.40 -5.67
CA LEU A 47 14.95 -13.73 -5.71
C LEU A 47 16.07 -14.70 -6.08
N LEU A 48 17.11 -14.16 -6.70
CA LEU A 48 18.29 -14.88 -7.20
C LEU A 48 18.03 -15.82 -8.39
N GLN A 49 16.78 -15.92 -8.85
CA GLN A 49 16.40 -16.59 -10.08
C GLN A 49 16.70 -15.73 -11.32
N ASP A 50 16.94 -16.41 -12.44
CA ASP A 50 17.12 -15.80 -13.74
C ASP A 50 15.74 -15.54 -14.39
N TYR A 51 15.53 -14.32 -14.84
CA TYR A 51 14.35 -13.90 -15.60
C TYR A 51 14.79 -13.28 -16.94
N GLU A 52 14.02 -13.49 -18.00
CA GLU A 52 14.25 -12.80 -19.27
C GLU A 52 13.89 -11.32 -19.10
N TYR A 53 14.79 -10.43 -19.49
CA TYR A 53 14.52 -8.99 -19.44
C TYR A 53 13.84 -8.54 -20.74
N PRO A 54 12.89 -7.58 -20.73
CA PRO A 54 12.11 -7.21 -21.91
C PRO A 54 12.92 -6.76 -23.13
N SER A 55 14.09 -6.14 -22.92
CA SER A 55 15.00 -5.75 -24.02
C SER A 55 15.95 -6.88 -24.46
N GLY A 56 15.75 -8.09 -23.96
CA GLY A 56 16.66 -9.22 -24.04
C GLY A 56 17.71 -9.24 -22.92
N GLY A 57 18.37 -10.39 -22.77
CA GLY A 57 19.30 -10.65 -21.67
C GLY A 57 18.59 -11.23 -20.45
N ILE A 58 19.32 -11.34 -19.34
CA ILE A 58 18.84 -11.99 -18.11
C ILE A 58 18.93 -11.02 -16.94
N VAL A 59 17.82 -10.84 -16.21
CA VAL A 59 17.78 -10.09 -14.96
C VAL A 59 17.65 -11.04 -13.77
N LYS A 60 18.29 -10.68 -12.67
CA LYS A 60 18.26 -11.40 -11.39
C LYS A 60 18.09 -10.43 -10.25
N PHE A 61 16.99 -10.53 -9.52
CA PHE A 61 16.72 -9.64 -8.39
C PHE A 61 17.33 -10.16 -7.10
N GLN A 62 17.94 -9.27 -6.33
CA GLN A 62 18.44 -9.50 -4.97
C GLN A 62 17.59 -8.79 -3.92
N LYS A 63 16.92 -7.70 -4.31
CA LYS A 63 16.05 -6.92 -3.44
C LYS A 63 14.90 -6.34 -4.24
N VAL A 64 13.70 -6.52 -3.72
CA VAL A 64 12.48 -5.82 -4.14
C VAL A 64 11.76 -5.43 -2.88
N SER A 65 11.79 -4.14 -2.55
CA SER A 65 11.16 -3.63 -1.33
C SER A 65 10.56 -2.25 -1.55
N PHE A 66 9.55 -1.91 -0.76
CA PHE A 66 8.94 -0.59 -0.78
C PHE A 66 8.22 -0.26 0.54
N TYR A 67 8.08 1.03 0.82
CA TYR A 67 7.17 1.52 1.85
C TYR A 67 5.74 1.58 1.32
N LEU A 68 4.81 1.09 2.13
CA LEU A 68 3.37 1.25 1.96
C LEU A 68 2.86 2.20 3.03
N ASP A 69 2.13 3.24 2.64
CA ASP A 69 1.57 4.23 3.57
C ASP A 69 0.08 4.51 3.24
N LYS A 70 -0.70 4.99 4.21
CA LYS A 70 -2.12 5.42 4.09
C LYS A 70 -3.03 4.44 3.34
N LEU A 71 -3.15 3.23 3.86
CA LEU A 71 -4.06 2.23 3.31
C LEU A 71 -5.52 2.53 3.71
N ASP A 72 -6.33 2.94 2.73
CA ASP A 72 -7.73 3.31 2.88
C ASP A 72 -8.63 2.45 1.98
N VAL A 73 -9.88 2.21 2.40
CA VAL A 73 -10.93 1.68 1.51
C VAL A 73 -11.80 2.83 1.04
N ALA A 74 -12.01 2.96 -0.27
CA ALA A 74 -12.67 4.13 -0.86
C ALA A 74 -14.01 4.41 -0.16
N ASN A 75 -14.19 5.66 0.33
CA ASN A 75 -15.29 6.18 1.16
C ASN A 75 -15.16 6.05 2.70
N GLN A 76 -14.08 5.44 3.20
CA GLN A 76 -13.74 5.45 4.63
C GLN A 76 -12.22 5.54 4.81
N SER A 77 -11.74 6.66 5.36
CA SER A 77 -10.33 6.78 5.73
C SER A 77 -10.11 6.25 7.14
N PHE A 78 -9.03 5.52 7.34
CA PHE A 78 -8.63 4.99 8.65
C PHE A 78 -7.60 5.93 9.23
N SER A 79 -7.86 6.45 10.44
CA SER A 79 -7.04 7.49 11.08
C SER A 79 -5.65 7.04 11.48
N ASP A 80 -5.41 5.74 11.50
CA ASP A 80 -4.15 5.17 11.92
C ASP A 80 -3.22 5.17 10.72
N ASN A 81 -2.12 5.93 10.81
CA ASN A 81 -1.05 5.91 9.80
C ASN A 81 -0.51 4.47 9.68
N ILE A 82 -1.07 3.68 8.78
CA ILE A 82 -0.55 2.38 8.38
C ILE A 82 0.70 2.68 7.56
N ILE A 83 1.87 2.56 8.19
CA ILE A 83 3.17 2.55 7.52
C ILE A 83 3.76 1.15 7.63
N GLN A 84 4.05 0.54 6.50
CA GLN A 84 4.65 -0.79 6.41
C GLN A 84 5.86 -0.75 5.49
N TYR A 85 6.88 -1.55 5.79
CA TYR A 85 8.00 -1.76 4.89
C TYR A 85 7.92 -3.20 4.38
N ILE A 86 7.53 -3.32 3.11
CA ILE A 86 7.38 -4.60 2.41
C ILE A 86 8.72 -4.91 1.75
N ASP A 87 9.28 -6.09 2.04
CA ASP A 87 10.59 -6.49 1.53
C ASP A 87 10.59 -7.99 1.22
N PHE A 88 10.35 -8.34 -0.04
CA PHE A 88 10.24 -9.73 -0.47
C PHE A 88 11.58 -10.45 -0.28
N LYS A 89 11.54 -11.67 0.26
CA LYS A 89 12.68 -12.52 0.63
C LYS A 89 12.64 -13.92 0.02
N ARG A 90 11.59 -14.32 -0.69
CA ARG A 90 11.51 -15.68 -1.28
C ARG A 90 12.70 -15.96 -2.21
N THR A 91 13.45 -17.03 -1.94
CA THR A 91 14.59 -17.49 -2.76
C THR A 91 14.46 -18.94 -3.25
N ASP A 92 13.38 -19.63 -2.91
CA ASP A 92 13.10 -21.01 -3.32
C ASP A 92 11.76 -21.09 -4.06
N VAL A 93 11.80 -21.63 -5.28
CA VAL A 93 10.61 -21.85 -6.12
C VAL A 93 9.65 -22.88 -5.52
N ASN A 94 10.14 -23.78 -4.67
CA ASN A 94 9.31 -24.80 -4.02
C ASN A 94 8.70 -24.31 -2.70
N ALA A 95 9.14 -23.16 -2.17
CA ALA A 95 8.51 -22.53 -1.03
C ALA A 95 7.16 -21.93 -1.41
N ASP A 96 6.28 -21.78 -0.42
CA ASP A 96 5.02 -21.07 -0.59
C ASP A 96 5.24 -19.63 -1.09
N VAL A 97 4.26 -19.10 -1.82
CA VAL A 97 4.27 -17.71 -2.26
C VAL A 97 4.34 -16.79 -1.05
N GLU A 98 5.31 -15.87 -1.07
CA GLU A 98 5.45 -14.89 -0.01
C GLU A 98 4.31 -13.88 -0.08
N LYS A 99 3.66 -13.65 1.06
CA LYS A 99 2.54 -12.72 1.22
C LYS A 99 2.81 -11.81 2.40
N PHE A 100 2.65 -10.51 2.20
CA PHE A 100 2.68 -9.50 3.27
C PHE A 100 1.26 -9.05 3.56
N SER A 101 0.71 -9.46 4.69
CA SER A 101 -0.66 -9.12 5.08
C SER A 101 -0.71 -7.83 5.88
N VAL A 102 -1.56 -6.91 5.46
CA VAL A 102 -1.91 -5.70 6.20
C VAL A 102 -3.40 -5.79 6.55
N ASN A 103 -3.74 -5.67 7.82
CA ASN A 103 -5.11 -5.80 8.29
C ASN A 103 -5.71 -4.42 8.58
N ILE A 104 -6.96 -4.25 8.19
CA ILE A 104 -7.79 -3.10 8.53
C ILE A 104 -9.02 -3.67 9.25
N ASP A 105 -9.11 -3.38 10.54
CA ASP A 105 -10.12 -3.96 11.42
C ASP A 105 -11.35 -3.04 11.52
N ASN A 106 -12.49 -3.62 11.90
CA ASN A 106 -13.71 -2.87 12.23
C ASN A 106 -14.25 -1.95 11.11
N ILE A 107 -14.15 -2.39 9.85
CA ILE A 107 -14.72 -1.67 8.71
C ILE A 107 -16.23 -1.93 8.65
N LYS A 108 -17.05 -0.90 8.40
CA LYS A 108 -18.51 -1.05 8.33
C LYS A 108 -18.94 -1.93 7.15
N GLU A 109 -20.01 -2.71 7.35
CA GLU A 109 -20.68 -3.46 6.29
C GLU A 109 -21.11 -2.51 5.16
N ASN A 110 -20.51 -2.64 3.98
CA ASN A 110 -20.83 -1.80 2.82
C ASN A 110 -20.30 -2.41 1.52
N THR A 111 -20.72 -1.83 0.39
CA THR A 111 -20.04 -1.98 -0.90
C THR A 111 -19.02 -0.86 -1.06
N TYR A 112 -17.75 -1.25 -1.19
CA TYR A 112 -16.63 -0.35 -1.44
C TYR A 112 -16.31 -0.31 -2.93
N SER A 113 -15.77 0.81 -3.42
CA SER A 113 -15.44 1.01 -4.83
C SER A 113 -13.97 0.73 -5.18
N GLY A 114 -13.12 0.52 -4.18
CA GLY A 114 -11.69 0.30 -4.37
C GLY A 114 -10.88 0.43 -3.10
N ILE A 115 -9.57 0.31 -3.27
CA ILE A 115 -8.56 0.50 -2.22
C ILE A 115 -7.59 1.58 -2.69
N ASP A 116 -7.28 2.51 -1.79
CA ASP A 116 -6.31 3.56 -2.02
C ASP A 116 -5.12 3.39 -1.06
N PHE A 117 -3.91 3.62 -1.56
CA PHE A 117 -2.69 3.60 -0.74
C PHE A 117 -1.57 4.41 -1.39
N LEU A 118 -0.52 4.64 -0.62
CA LEU A 118 0.72 5.24 -1.10
C LEU A 118 1.81 4.18 -1.22
N ILE A 119 2.59 4.25 -2.30
CA ILE A 119 3.92 3.64 -2.34
C ILE A 119 4.93 4.75 -2.06
N GLY A 120 5.64 4.62 -0.94
CA GLY A 120 6.51 5.63 -0.37
C GLY A 120 6.03 6.13 0.99
N VAL A 121 6.65 7.21 1.47
CA VAL A 121 6.35 7.81 2.78
C VAL A 121 5.68 9.15 2.56
N ASN A 122 4.56 9.42 3.23
CA ASN A 122 3.89 10.71 3.11
C ASN A 122 4.84 11.88 3.48
N PRO A 123 4.69 13.08 2.89
CA PRO A 123 5.66 14.16 3.05
C PRO A 123 5.89 14.60 4.52
N THR A 124 4.87 14.51 5.36
CA THR A 124 4.98 14.87 6.78
C THR A 124 5.92 13.92 7.53
N ASP A 125 5.83 12.62 7.27
CA ASP A 125 6.72 11.63 7.88
C ASP A 125 8.06 11.54 7.16
N ASN A 126 8.10 11.79 5.85
CA ASN A 126 9.32 11.80 5.06
C ASN A 126 10.33 12.88 5.52
N ALA A 127 9.80 14.01 6.01
CA ALA A 127 10.60 15.11 6.53
C ALA A 127 11.26 14.82 7.90
N LYS A 128 10.80 13.78 8.61
CA LYS A 128 11.35 13.36 9.91
C LYS A 128 12.57 12.47 9.73
N LYS A 129 13.35 12.33 10.80
CA LYS A 129 14.52 11.45 10.88
C LYS A 129 14.18 10.11 11.51
N PRO A 130 14.91 9.03 11.19
CA PRO A 130 14.66 7.71 11.76
C PRO A 130 14.65 7.66 13.29
N TYR A 131 15.48 8.46 13.96
CA TYR A 131 15.53 8.49 15.43
C TYR A 131 14.31 9.16 16.08
N GLU A 132 13.45 9.83 15.30
CA GLU A 132 12.21 10.44 15.77
C GLU A 132 11.06 9.42 15.84
N PHE A 133 11.25 8.22 15.30
CA PHE A 133 10.29 7.12 15.35
C PHE A 133 10.70 6.06 16.38
N THR A 134 9.71 5.34 16.92
CA THR A 134 9.96 4.18 17.78
C THR A 134 10.60 3.05 16.99
N VAL A 135 11.35 2.18 17.67
CA VAL A 135 12.09 1.06 17.03
C VAL A 135 11.20 0.07 16.25
N ASP A 136 9.94 -0.04 16.64
CA ASP A 136 8.97 -0.92 15.97
C ASP A 136 8.35 -0.26 14.73
N ASN A 137 8.56 1.05 14.52
CA ASN A 137 8.07 1.76 13.36
C ASN A 137 9.03 1.53 12.18
N PRO A 138 8.55 1.12 10.99
CA PRO A 138 9.39 0.93 9.80
C PRO A 138 10.22 2.15 9.37
N LEU A 139 9.84 3.36 9.78
CA LEU A 139 10.59 4.59 9.54
C LEU A 139 11.79 4.76 10.47
N SER A 140 11.98 3.91 11.49
CA SER A 140 13.20 3.91 12.30
C SER A 140 14.39 3.23 11.62
N TYR A 141 14.19 2.65 10.43
CA TYR A 141 15.25 1.94 9.69
C TYR A 141 16.23 2.93 9.06
N ALA A 142 17.35 3.18 9.74
CA ALA A 142 18.35 4.13 9.27
C ALA A 142 18.95 3.78 7.89
N SER A 143 18.95 2.49 7.47
CA SER A 143 19.39 2.06 6.14
C SER A 143 18.47 2.47 4.99
N GLU A 144 17.25 2.88 5.33
CA GLU A 144 16.21 3.30 4.39
C GLU A 144 16.05 4.82 4.35
N TYR A 145 16.99 5.57 4.94
CA TYR A 145 16.96 7.02 4.97
C TYR A 145 18.22 7.64 4.36
N TRP A 146 18.03 8.64 3.50
CA TRP A 146 19.09 9.42 2.89
C TRP A 146 19.24 10.78 3.56
N ASP A 147 20.24 10.89 4.43
CA ASP A 147 20.53 12.15 5.12
C ASP A 147 20.82 13.30 4.17
N ALA A 148 21.49 13.04 3.05
CA ALA A 148 21.79 14.05 2.04
C ALA A 148 20.51 14.66 1.42
N TRP A 149 19.40 13.92 1.43
CA TRP A 149 18.14 14.27 0.73
C TRP A 149 17.02 14.63 1.67
N ASN A 150 17.25 14.44 2.96
CA ASN A 150 16.21 14.51 3.96
C ASN A 150 14.97 13.69 3.57
N SER A 151 15.19 12.47 3.08
CA SER A 151 14.13 11.61 2.55
C SER A 151 14.41 10.14 2.80
N TYR A 152 13.34 9.37 2.98
CA TYR A 152 13.36 7.92 2.90
C TYR A 152 13.53 7.42 1.46
N VAL A 153 14.04 6.21 1.34
CA VAL A 153 14.06 5.42 0.11
C VAL A 153 12.74 4.65 0.04
N PHE A 154 11.81 5.17 -0.76
CA PHE A 154 10.46 4.66 -0.93
C PHE A 154 10.42 3.26 -1.53
N ALA A 155 11.33 2.94 -2.45
CA ALA A 155 11.47 1.60 -3.02
C ALA A 155 12.92 1.28 -3.39
N LYS A 156 13.29 -0.01 -3.29
CA LYS A 156 14.60 -0.53 -3.72
C LYS A 156 14.42 -1.72 -4.65
N LEU A 157 15.04 -1.63 -5.82
CA LEU A 157 15.19 -2.72 -6.78
C LEU A 157 16.68 -2.92 -7.04
N GLU A 158 17.23 -4.04 -6.61
CA GLU A 158 18.66 -4.33 -6.73
C GLU A 158 18.87 -5.70 -7.35
N GLY A 159 19.96 -5.85 -8.09
CA GLY A 159 20.22 -7.11 -8.75
C GLY A 159 21.37 -7.10 -9.74
N TYR A 160 21.32 -8.08 -10.63
CA TYR A 160 22.24 -8.21 -11.75
C TYR A 160 21.46 -8.26 -13.07
N TYR A 161 22.03 -7.65 -14.10
CA TYR A 161 21.57 -7.76 -15.47
C TYR A 161 22.72 -8.27 -16.34
N THR A 162 22.49 -9.36 -17.06
CA THR A 162 23.41 -9.90 -18.05
C THR A 162 22.89 -9.59 -19.43
N THR A 163 23.61 -8.74 -20.16
CA THR A 163 23.29 -8.34 -21.54
C THR A 163 23.24 -9.56 -22.46
N PRO A 164 22.58 -9.47 -23.64
CA PRO A 164 22.62 -10.53 -24.65
C PRO A 164 24.03 -10.91 -25.11
N SER A 165 25.01 -10.00 -24.96
CA SER A 165 26.42 -10.23 -25.27
C SER A 165 27.15 -11.07 -24.20
N GLY A 166 26.52 -11.33 -23.06
CA GLY A 166 27.10 -12.05 -21.93
C GLY A 166 27.80 -11.18 -20.89
N THR A 167 27.78 -9.85 -21.04
CA THR A 167 28.34 -8.93 -20.03
C THR A 167 27.36 -8.75 -18.88
N THR A 168 27.81 -9.01 -17.64
CA THR A 168 27.00 -8.82 -16.42
C THR A 168 27.30 -7.49 -15.74
N HIS A 169 26.24 -6.80 -15.32
CA HIS A 169 26.28 -5.57 -14.55
C HIS A 169 25.46 -5.73 -13.27
N GLN A 170 25.95 -5.20 -12.16
CA GLN A 170 25.13 -4.98 -10.99
C GLN A 170 24.31 -3.69 -11.18
N PHE A 171 23.06 -3.69 -10.73
CA PHE A 171 22.23 -2.50 -10.68
C PHE A 171 21.64 -2.27 -9.28
N ALA A 172 21.37 -1.01 -8.98
CA ALA A 172 20.69 -0.58 -7.77
C ALA A 172 19.83 0.65 -8.05
N TYR A 173 18.51 0.50 -7.94
CA TYR A 173 17.55 1.57 -8.08
C TYR A 173 16.88 1.83 -6.76
N HIS A 174 17.20 2.97 -6.20
CA HIS A 174 16.63 3.49 -4.98
C HIS A 174 15.78 4.70 -5.38
N ILE A 175 14.48 4.58 -5.11
CA ILE A 175 13.47 5.56 -5.50
C ILE A 175 13.06 6.27 -4.20
N GLY A 176 13.07 7.60 -4.18
CA GLY A 176 12.78 8.36 -2.97
C GLY A 176 12.65 9.86 -3.24
N GLY A 177 12.24 10.61 -2.22
CA GLY A 177 11.89 12.02 -2.32
C GLY A 177 10.40 12.22 -2.58
N ASP A 178 9.84 13.34 -2.12
CA ASP A 178 8.39 13.60 -2.20
C ASP A 178 7.83 13.51 -3.64
N GLN A 179 8.65 13.82 -4.65
CA GLN A 179 8.27 13.72 -6.07
C GLN A 179 8.08 12.27 -6.55
N ALA A 180 8.70 11.31 -5.87
CA ALA A 180 8.62 9.88 -6.18
C ALA A 180 7.47 9.17 -5.45
N LEU A 181 6.70 9.89 -4.63
CA LEU A 181 5.53 9.34 -3.94
C LEU A 181 4.46 8.92 -4.95
N ILE A 182 4.02 7.66 -4.89
CA ILE A 182 3.00 7.13 -5.80
C ILE A 182 1.68 7.02 -5.05
N THR A 183 0.64 7.67 -5.56
CA THR A 183 -0.74 7.42 -5.11
C THR A 183 -1.38 6.34 -5.96
N MET A 184 -1.72 5.23 -5.33
CA MET A 184 -2.41 4.09 -5.91
C MET A 184 -3.90 4.25 -5.65
N ASN A 185 -4.70 4.22 -6.71
CA ASN A 185 -6.17 4.25 -6.63
C ASN A 185 -6.68 3.02 -7.39
N MET A 186 -6.91 1.92 -6.69
CA MET A 186 -7.27 0.65 -7.29
C MET A 186 -8.79 0.49 -7.32
N SER A 187 -9.40 0.88 -8.44
CA SER A 187 -10.85 0.84 -8.64
C SER A 187 -11.33 -0.59 -8.91
N GLN A 188 -11.73 -1.29 -7.86
CA GLN A 188 -12.41 -2.59 -7.92
C GLN A 188 -13.48 -2.64 -6.84
N SER A 189 -14.74 -2.79 -7.26
CA SER A 189 -15.83 -2.85 -6.30
C SER A 189 -15.87 -4.20 -5.59
N PHE A 190 -16.05 -4.18 -4.28
CA PHE A 190 -16.21 -5.37 -3.45
C PHE A 190 -17.21 -5.11 -2.33
N GLU A 191 -17.95 -6.16 -1.96
CA GLU A 191 -18.89 -6.13 -0.84
C GLU A 191 -18.18 -6.66 0.41
N LEU A 192 -18.24 -5.91 1.52
CA LEU A 192 -17.73 -6.34 2.81
C LEU A 192 -18.90 -6.68 3.73
N ASN A 193 -19.31 -7.95 3.70
CA ASN A 193 -20.39 -8.53 4.53
C ASN A 193 -19.91 -9.71 5.40
N LYS A 194 -18.59 -9.92 5.43
CA LYS A 194 -17.85 -10.90 6.22
C LYS A 194 -16.39 -10.51 6.23
N ASN A 195 -15.60 -11.05 7.16
CA ASN A 195 -14.15 -10.93 7.08
C ASN A 195 -13.66 -11.47 5.74
N GLN A 196 -12.83 -10.69 5.05
CA GLN A 196 -12.39 -11.04 3.70
C GLN A 196 -10.93 -10.69 3.47
N THR A 197 -10.39 -11.26 2.40
CA THR A 197 -9.02 -11.04 1.97
C THR A 197 -9.01 -10.53 0.55
N LEU A 198 -8.21 -9.50 0.29
CA LEU A 198 -7.90 -9.00 -1.04
C LEU A 198 -6.42 -9.21 -1.33
N ASP A 199 -6.10 -9.78 -2.48
CA ASP A 199 -4.73 -10.00 -2.90
C ASP A 199 -4.34 -8.89 -3.90
N ILE A 200 -3.28 -8.15 -3.59
CA ILE A 200 -2.65 -7.16 -4.47
C ILE A 200 -1.28 -7.70 -4.88
N SER A 201 -0.96 -7.67 -6.17
CA SER A 201 0.30 -8.18 -6.69
C SER A 201 1.09 -7.08 -7.40
N LEU A 202 2.37 -7.00 -7.09
CA LEU A 202 3.37 -6.22 -7.83
C LEU A 202 3.97 -7.11 -8.93
N ASP A 203 3.80 -6.74 -10.19
CA ASP A 203 4.51 -7.32 -11.32
C ASP A 203 5.83 -6.56 -11.54
N VAL A 204 6.94 -7.16 -11.11
CA VAL A 204 8.26 -6.53 -11.12
C VAL A 204 8.74 -6.25 -12.55
N GLU A 205 8.35 -7.05 -13.55
CA GLU A 205 8.68 -6.79 -14.95
C GLU A 205 8.12 -5.42 -15.40
N LYS A 206 6.87 -5.13 -15.03
CA LYS A 206 6.21 -3.87 -15.37
C LYS A 206 6.81 -2.63 -14.73
N VAL A 207 7.61 -2.79 -13.66
CA VAL A 207 8.40 -1.67 -13.12
C VAL A 207 9.50 -1.25 -14.12
N PHE A 208 9.97 -2.19 -14.94
CA PHE A 208 10.97 -1.97 -15.97
C PHE A 208 10.37 -1.79 -17.37
N GLU A 209 9.12 -2.19 -17.59
CA GLU A 209 8.43 -2.10 -18.87
C GLU A 209 7.13 -1.29 -18.76
N GLY A 210 7.24 0.02 -18.96
CA GLY A 210 6.08 0.92 -19.15
C GLY A 210 5.91 1.31 -20.62
N GLU A 211 5.77 2.62 -20.91
CA GLU A 211 5.76 3.12 -22.30
C GLU A 211 7.06 2.79 -23.04
N THR A 212 8.17 2.78 -22.31
CA THR A 212 9.49 2.37 -22.78
C THR A 212 10.17 1.49 -21.76
N ILE A 213 10.93 0.50 -22.23
CA ILE A 213 11.76 -0.36 -21.39
C ILE A 213 12.85 0.48 -20.72
N PHE A 214 13.05 0.30 -19.42
CA PHE A 214 14.12 0.93 -18.68
C PHE A 214 15.47 0.30 -19.08
N ASP A 215 16.45 1.12 -19.44
CA ASP A 215 17.75 0.62 -19.91
C ASP A 215 18.73 0.45 -18.75
N ILE A 216 18.79 -0.78 -18.21
CA ILE A 216 19.71 -1.14 -17.12
C ILE A 216 21.18 -1.01 -17.55
N GLU A 217 21.49 -1.27 -18.82
CA GLU A 217 22.87 -1.26 -19.30
C GLU A 217 23.43 0.17 -19.29
N SER A 218 22.67 1.12 -19.84
CA SER A 218 23.07 2.53 -19.83
C SER A 218 22.90 3.19 -18.46
N LYS A 219 21.91 2.75 -17.65
CA LYS A 219 21.66 3.29 -16.32
C LYS A 219 21.64 2.23 -15.23
N LYS A 220 22.83 1.96 -14.67
CA LYS A 220 23.03 0.92 -13.63
C LYS A 220 22.59 1.36 -12.23
N THR A 221 22.58 2.66 -11.95
CA THR A 221 22.25 3.19 -10.63
C THR A 221 21.25 4.33 -10.72
N VAL A 222 20.28 4.33 -9.81
CA VAL A 222 19.44 5.49 -9.48
C VAL A 222 19.52 5.64 -7.96
N HIS A 223 20.24 6.65 -7.50
CA HIS A 223 20.64 6.88 -6.12
C HIS A 223 20.98 8.36 -5.84
N ASN A 224 20.85 9.25 -6.84
CA ASN A 224 21.02 10.69 -6.62
C ASN A 224 20.10 11.60 -7.50
N GLU A 225 20.12 12.93 -7.31
CA GLU A 225 19.06 13.87 -7.73
C GLU A 225 19.25 14.19 -9.20
N GLY A 226 20.51 14.12 -9.66
CA GLY A 226 20.86 14.17 -11.07
C GLY A 226 20.28 13.01 -11.89
N GLU A 227 19.68 12.02 -11.25
CA GLU A 227 19.09 10.83 -11.86
C GLU A 227 17.55 10.87 -11.85
N LEU A 228 16.96 12.03 -11.49
CA LEU A 228 15.52 12.24 -11.40
C LEU A 228 14.73 11.79 -12.65
N PRO A 229 15.16 12.03 -13.90
CA PRO A 229 14.41 11.54 -15.06
C PRO A 229 14.26 10.01 -15.09
N TYR A 230 15.30 9.28 -14.70
CA TYR A 230 15.28 7.82 -14.63
C TYR A 230 14.44 7.33 -13.45
N MET A 231 14.53 8.02 -12.30
CA MET A 231 13.66 7.76 -11.16
C MET A 231 12.19 7.93 -11.53
N MET A 232 11.83 9.01 -12.22
CA MET A 232 10.46 9.28 -12.62
C MET A 232 9.95 8.30 -13.69
N GLN A 233 10.82 7.77 -14.55
CA GLN A 233 10.46 6.65 -15.43
C GLN A 233 10.06 5.42 -14.62
N LEU A 234 10.89 5.00 -13.65
CA LEU A 234 10.57 3.85 -12.78
C LEU A 234 9.30 4.08 -11.95
N VAL A 235 9.10 5.29 -11.43
CA VAL A 235 7.87 5.69 -10.73
C VAL A 235 6.64 5.57 -11.63
N GLY A 236 6.72 6.09 -12.86
CA GLY A 236 5.63 6.01 -13.84
C GLY A 236 5.28 4.56 -14.19
N ASN A 237 6.30 3.72 -14.37
CA ASN A 237 6.14 2.29 -14.62
C ASN A 237 5.52 1.57 -13.42
N MET A 238 6.05 1.80 -12.21
CA MET A 238 5.61 1.16 -10.96
C MET A 238 4.14 1.44 -10.65
N LYS A 239 3.63 2.63 -11.00
CA LYS A 239 2.21 2.97 -10.87
C LYS A 239 1.27 2.00 -11.60
N ASN A 240 1.74 1.40 -12.70
CA ASN A 240 0.98 0.45 -13.51
C ASN A 240 1.34 -1.02 -13.22
N ALA A 241 2.26 -1.26 -12.28
CA ALA A 241 2.78 -2.58 -11.96
C ALA A 241 1.93 -3.35 -10.93
N PHE A 242 1.00 -2.68 -10.26
CA PHE A 242 0.11 -3.31 -9.27
C PHE A 242 -1.24 -3.72 -9.86
N SER A 243 -1.72 -4.91 -9.50
CA SER A 243 -3.06 -5.40 -9.82
C SER A 243 -3.73 -6.05 -8.61
N ILE A 244 -5.06 -5.95 -8.52
CA ILE A 244 -5.85 -6.76 -7.60
C ILE A 244 -6.13 -8.09 -8.31
N ASN A 245 -5.99 -9.20 -7.58
CA ASN A 245 -6.18 -10.56 -8.07
C ASN A 245 -7.48 -11.19 -7.54
#